data_AF-A0A1F8QLI6-F1
#
_entry.id   AF-A0A1F8QLI6-F1
#
_cell.length_a   1.000
_cell.length_b   1.000
_cell.length_c   1.000
_cell.angle_alpha   90.00
_cell.angle_beta   90.00
_cell.angle_gamma   90.00
#
_symmetry.space_group_name_H-M   'P 1'
#
loop_
_entity.id
_entity.type
_entity.pdbx_description
1 polymer ?
#
loop_
_entity_poly.entity_id
_entity_poly.type
_entity_poly.pdbx_seq_one_letter_code
_entity_poly.pdbx_strand_id
1 'polypeptide(L)'
;MTTQMQTQTTTAPDQRLAGIGLGIGRIVVGLLWFSQLWWKLPPTFGCPADFKFSTRDQFTSGLCDWIGREAAYAGNLRVFNLDLHLIGQPNFSVDLSFLSSAYGAFLRGFVIPNFSWMAWIIFATELFITVTILFGILARLGALVGTAQALNLTIGLLPVPAEWEWTYIMLTTLNFVLLMTAAGRHVGIDARLHPWAVAQAAKGNSFAKVAQWMT
;
A
#
# COMPACT_ATOMS: atom_id res chain seq x y z
N MET A 1 21.04 43.06 -10.56
CA MET A 1 21.41 41.64 -10.68
C MET A 1 20.15 40.81 -10.53
N THR A 2 19.54 40.43 -11.64
CA THR A 2 18.33 39.59 -11.66
C THR A 2 18.77 38.18 -12.02
N THR A 3 18.87 37.31 -11.02
CA THR A 3 19.21 35.90 -11.20
C THR A 3 18.06 35.22 -11.94
N GLN A 4 18.21 35.00 -13.25
CA GLN A 4 17.29 34.13 -13.97
C GLN A 4 17.50 32.69 -13.49
N MET A 5 16.52 32.16 -12.76
CA MET A 5 16.43 30.72 -12.48
C MET A 5 16.31 29.99 -13.82
N GLN A 6 17.41 29.42 -14.31
CA GLN A 6 17.40 28.52 -15.45
C GLN A 6 16.60 27.27 -15.08
N THR A 7 15.36 27.19 -15.55
CA THR A 7 14.58 25.94 -15.52
C THR A 7 15.22 24.99 -16.53
N GLN A 8 15.99 24.01 -16.04
CA GLN A 8 16.60 23.00 -16.91
C GLN A 8 15.50 22.19 -17.59
N THR A 9 15.32 22.39 -18.89
CA THR A 9 14.42 21.58 -19.73
C THR A 9 15.04 20.20 -19.89
N THR A 10 14.48 19.17 -19.25
CA THR A 10 14.92 17.77 -19.42
C THR A 10 14.82 17.37 -20.89
N THR A 11 15.81 16.63 -21.41
CA THR A 11 15.81 16.22 -22.81
C THR A 11 14.74 15.15 -23.06
N ALA A 12 14.19 15.07 -24.28
CA ALA A 12 13.14 14.09 -24.62
C ALA A 12 13.54 12.62 -24.33
N PRO A 13 14.80 12.19 -24.55
CA PRO A 13 15.27 10.87 -24.12
C PRO A 13 15.19 10.64 -22.60
N ASP A 14 15.57 11.63 -21.79
CA ASP A 14 15.56 11.52 -20.32
C ASP A 14 14.12 11.35 -19.79
N GLN A 15 13.17 12.08 -20.37
CA GLN A 15 11.76 11.96 -20.02
C GLN A 15 11.20 10.57 -20.36
N ARG A 16 11.62 10.00 -21.49
CA ARG A 16 11.22 8.65 -21.90
C ARG A 16 11.79 7.58 -20.97
N LEU A 17 13.07 7.70 -20.59
CA LEU A 17 13.71 6.80 -19.64
C LEU A 17 13.04 6.86 -18.27
N ALA A 18 12.75 8.06 -17.76
CA ALA A 18 12.01 8.24 -16.52
C ALA A 18 10.63 7.58 -16.57
N GLY A 19 9.90 7.76 -17.68
CA GLY A 19 8.59 7.13 -17.89
C GLY A 19 8.66 5.60 -17.91
N ILE A 20 9.68 5.01 -18.55
CA ILE A 20 9.92 3.57 -18.55
C ILE A 20 10.24 3.08 -17.13
N GLY A 21 11.12 3.78 -16.41
CA GLY A 21 11.47 3.46 -15.03
C GLY A 21 10.26 3.44 -14.10
N LEU A 22 9.38 4.45 -14.22
CA LEU A 22 8.11 4.50 -13.49
C LEU A 22 7.18 3.34 -13.87
N GLY A 23 7.11 2.99 -15.15
CA GLY A 23 6.35 1.84 -15.64
C GLY A 23 6.84 0.51 -15.05
N ILE A 24 8.16 0.28 -15.04
CA ILE A 24 8.77 -0.92 -14.46
C ILE A 24 8.53 -0.94 -12.95
N GLY A 25 8.78 0.16 -12.25
CA GLY A 25 8.54 0.26 -10.81
C GLY A 25 7.09 -0.03 -10.44
N ARG A 26 6.15 0.45 -11.25
CA ARG A 26 4.72 0.14 -11.10
C ARG A 26 4.44 -1.35 -11.25
N ILE A 27 4.99 -2.00 -12.29
CA ILE A 27 4.82 -3.45 -12.50
C ILE A 27 5.39 -4.23 -11.32
N VAL A 28 6.58 -3.87 -10.82
CA VAL A 28 7.19 -4.52 -9.65
C VAL A 28 6.29 -4.39 -8.43
N VAL A 29 5.77 -3.20 -8.12
CA VAL A 29 4.82 -3.00 -7.01
C VAL A 29 3.54 -3.79 -7.23
N GLY A 30 3.02 -3.84 -8.46
CA GLY A 30 1.86 -4.66 -8.81
C GLY A 30 2.11 -6.16 -8.57
N LEU A 31 3.31 -6.66 -8.88
CA LEU A 31 3.71 -8.04 -8.61
C LEU A 31 3.88 -8.31 -7.11
N LEU A 32 4.34 -7.33 -6.33
CA LEU A 32 4.38 -7.44 -4.87
C LEU A 32 2.97 -7.63 -4.30
N TRP A 33 2.00 -6.82 -4.73
CA TRP A 33 0.60 -6.99 -4.32
C TRP A 33 0.00 -8.31 -4.82
N PHE A 34 0.29 -8.70 -6.06
CA PHE A 34 -0.14 -9.99 -6.60
C PHE A 34 0.36 -11.17 -5.76
N SER A 35 1.61 -11.11 -5.29
CA SER A 35 2.19 -12.15 -4.43
C SER A 35 1.44 -12.31 -3.10
N GLN A 36 0.83 -11.24 -2.59
CA GLN A 36 0.07 -11.27 -1.33
C GLN A 36 -1.26 -12.04 -1.46
N LEU A 37 -1.83 -12.10 -2.68
CA LEU A 37 -3.07 -12.82 -2.93
C LEU A 37 -2.90 -14.33 -2.79
N TRP A 38 -1.70 -14.85 -3.10
CA TRP A 38 -1.47 -16.29 -3.26
C TRP A 38 -1.74 -17.09 -1.99
N TRP A 39 -1.37 -16.55 -0.84
CA TRP A 39 -1.59 -17.19 0.46
C TRP A 39 -2.94 -16.83 1.11
N LYS A 40 -3.73 -15.96 0.47
CA LYS A 40 -5.06 -15.49 0.91
C LYS A 40 -6.20 -15.92 -0.01
N LEU A 41 -6.00 -16.98 -0.79
CA LEU A 41 -7.03 -17.41 -1.73
C LEU A 41 -8.32 -17.86 -1.01
N PRO A 42 -9.51 -17.40 -1.45
CA PRO A 42 -10.78 -17.90 -0.94
C PRO A 42 -10.97 -19.38 -1.31
N PRO A 43 -11.79 -20.15 -0.56
CA PRO A 43 -12.73 -19.67 0.47
C PRO A 43 -12.16 -19.58 1.90
N THR A 44 -10.99 -20.14 2.17
CA THR A 44 -10.45 -20.23 3.54
C THR A 44 -9.46 -19.12 3.89
N PHE A 45 -8.94 -18.37 2.91
CA PHE A 45 -7.96 -17.30 3.12
C PHE A 45 -6.70 -17.76 3.87
N GLY A 46 -6.33 -19.03 3.67
CA GLY A 46 -5.22 -19.69 4.37
C GLY A 46 -5.48 -20.04 5.84
N CYS A 47 -6.68 -19.77 6.37
CA CYS A 47 -7.07 -20.11 7.73
C CYS A 47 -7.29 -21.61 7.94
N PRO A 48 -7.18 -22.11 9.19
CA PRO A 48 -7.61 -23.46 9.55
C PRO A 48 -9.13 -23.62 9.39
N ALA A 49 -9.60 -24.87 9.37
CA ALA A 49 -11.01 -25.21 9.11
C ALA A 49 -12.02 -24.60 10.10
N ASP A 50 -11.56 -24.29 11.32
CA ASP A 50 -12.36 -23.68 12.38
C ASP A 50 -12.25 -22.15 12.43
N PHE A 51 -11.50 -21.54 11.49
CA PHE A 51 -11.21 -20.10 11.47
C PHE A 51 -10.67 -19.56 12.80
N LYS A 52 -9.93 -20.38 13.55
CA LYS A 52 -9.32 -19.97 14.80
C LYS A 52 -8.23 -18.93 14.54
N PHE A 53 -8.24 -17.86 15.35
CA PHE A 53 -7.24 -16.80 15.32
C PHE A 53 -6.07 -17.11 16.24
N SER A 54 -4.91 -16.57 15.88
CA SER A 54 -3.73 -16.67 16.72
C SER A 54 -3.81 -15.81 17.98
N THR A 55 -3.21 -16.33 19.04
CA THR A 55 -2.95 -15.62 20.29
C THR A 55 -1.43 -15.53 20.52
N ARG A 56 -0.99 -14.95 21.64
CA ARG A 56 0.45 -14.89 21.96
C ARG A 56 1.08 -16.26 22.17
N ASP A 57 0.30 -17.26 22.54
CA ASP A 57 0.77 -18.60 22.91
C ASP A 57 0.44 -19.66 21.87
N GLN A 58 -0.52 -19.40 20.99
CA GLN A 58 -0.99 -20.35 19.97
C GLN A 58 -1.02 -19.68 18.61
N PHE A 59 -0.20 -20.20 17.69
CA PHE A 59 -0.13 -19.74 16.32
C PHE A 59 -1.00 -20.58 15.39
N THR A 60 -1.49 -19.95 14.33
CA THR A 60 -2.38 -20.55 13.32
C THR A 60 -1.77 -20.32 11.94
N SER A 61 -2.56 -20.39 10.87
CA SER A 61 -2.09 -20.14 9.50
C SER A 61 -2.88 -19.05 8.79
N GLY A 62 -2.28 -18.53 7.72
CA GLY A 62 -2.93 -17.62 6.77
C GLY A 62 -3.44 -16.33 7.42
N LEU A 63 -4.54 -15.80 6.90
CA LEU A 63 -5.02 -14.48 7.29
C LEU A 63 -5.47 -14.43 8.76
N CYS A 64 -5.97 -15.54 9.30
CA CYS A 64 -6.37 -15.66 10.71
C CYS A 64 -5.18 -15.61 11.67
N ASP A 65 -4.00 -16.08 11.24
CA ASP A 65 -2.77 -15.95 12.03
C ASP A 65 -2.36 -14.49 12.14
N TRP A 66 -2.23 -13.81 11.00
CA TRP A 66 -1.80 -12.42 10.96
C TRP A 66 -2.76 -11.48 11.69
N ILE A 67 -4.07 -11.55 11.42
CA ILE A 67 -5.05 -10.72 12.14
C ILE A 67 -5.06 -11.02 13.64
N GLY A 68 -4.89 -12.30 14.02
CA GLY A 68 -4.78 -12.70 15.42
C GLY A 68 -3.56 -12.08 16.11
N ARG A 69 -2.41 -12.10 15.43
CA ARG A 69 -1.16 -11.46 15.89
C ARG A 69 -1.29 -9.94 15.99
N GLU A 70 -1.82 -9.28 14.96
CA GLU A 70 -2.08 -7.84 14.98
C GLU A 70 -2.93 -7.45 16.20
N ALA A 71 -3.98 -8.22 16.48
CA ALA A 71 -4.83 -8.00 17.64
C ALA A 71 -4.14 -8.34 18.98
N ALA A 72 -3.29 -9.37 19.03
CA ALA A 72 -2.61 -9.83 20.25
C ALA A 72 -1.43 -8.94 20.66
N TYR A 73 -0.73 -8.34 19.69
CA TYR A 73 0.43 -7.48 19.92
C TYR A 73 0.12 -5.99 19.83
N ALA A 74 -1.11 -5.60 19.52
CA ALA A 74 -1.55 -4.22 19.55
C ALA A 74 -1.23 -3.52 20.89
N GLY A 75 -0.79 -2.26 20.79
CA GLY A 75 -0.49 -1.38 21.92
C GLY A 75 1.00 -1.19 22.23
N ASN A 76 1.89 -1.73 21.41
CA ASN A 76 3.32 -1.43 21.46
C ASN A 76 3.82 -1.11 20.05
N LEU A 77 3.64 0.15 19.62
CA LEU A 77 4.03 0.58 18.28
C LEU A 77 5.15 1.60 18.38
N ARG A 78 6.35 1.16 17.99
CA ARG A 78 7.54 2.01 17.85
C ARG A 78 7.93 2.04 16.39
N VAL A 79 7.96 3.22 15.80
CA VAL A 79 8.29 3.42 14.38
C VAL A 79 9.66 4.07 14.27
N PHE A 80 10.38 3.77 13.18
CA PHE A 80 11.75 4.23 12.93
C PHE A 80 12.70 3.80 14.05
N ASN A 81 12.75 2.50 14.35
CA ASN A 81 13.68 1.96 15.33
C ASN A 81 15.09 1.99 14.76
N LEU A 82 15.77 3.12 14.96
CA LEU A 82 17.17 3.28 14.56
C LEU A 82 18.05 2.75 15.69
N ASP A 83 18.71 1.63 15.41
CA ASP A 83 19.71 1.09 16.31
C ASP A 83 21.00 1.92 16.20
N LEU A 84 21.23 2.73 17.23
CA LEU A 84 22.36 3.64 17.31
C LEU A 84 23.45 3.10 18.25
N HIS A 85 23.42 1.79 18.57
CA HIS A 85 24.43 1.16 19.42
C HIS A 85 25.85 1.37 18.88
N LEU A 86 26.02 1.47 17.56
CA LEU A 86 27.31 1.67 16.89
C LEU A 86 27.92 3.05 17.15
N ILE A 87 27.10 4.04 17.52
CA ILE A 87 27.54 5.40 17.85
C ILE A 87 27.39 5.73 19.34
N GLY A 88 27.15 4.71 20.17
CA GLY A 88 27.02 4.84 21.63
C GLY A 88 25.79 5.63 22.09
N GLN A 89 24.78 5.78 21.23
CA GLN A 89 23.55 6.52 21.52
C GLN A 89 22.38 5.57 21.80
N PRO A 90 21.38 5.99 22.60
CA PRO A 90 20.16 5.22 22.77
C PRO A 90 19.38 5.15 21.45
N ASN A 91 18.64 4.05 21.27
CA ASN A 91 17.84 3.86 20.06
C ASN A 91 16.80 4.97 19.93
N PHE A 92 16.76 5.58 18.75
CA PHE A 92 15.73 6.53 18.42
C PHE A 92 14.50 5.76 17.95
N SER A 93 13.32 6.09 18.48
CA SER A 93 12.05 5.57 17.99
C SER A 93 10.93 6.55 18.29
N VAL A 94 9.93 6.59 17.42
CA VAL A 94 8.70 7.37 17.60
C VAL A 94 7.63 6.44 18.15
N ASP A 95 7.10 6.76 19.33
CA ASP A 95 6.06 5.98 19.98
C ASP A 95 4.67 6.39 19.47
N LEU A 96 3.98 5.47 18.82
CA LEU A 96 2.61 5.60 18.32
C LEU A 96 1.70 4.54 18.94
N SER A 97 2.01 4.09 20.16
CA SER A 97 1.27 3.02 20.85
C SER A 97 -0.21 3.32 21.05
N PHE A 98 -0.62 4.59 21.13
CA PHE A 98 -2.03 4.97 21.18
C PHE A 98 -2.78 4.53 19.91
N LEU A 99 -2.17 4.70 18.74
CA LEU A 99 -2.78 4.39 17.44
C LEU A 99 -2.92 2.88 17.28
N SER A 100 -1.87 2.13 17.63
CA SER A 100 -1.91 0.67 17.64
C SER A 100 -2.92 0.12 18.64
N SER A 101 -3.06 0.73 19.82
CA SER A 101 -4.08 0.33 20.79
C SER A 101 -5.49 0.51 20.25
N ALA A 102 -5.77 1.64 19.60
CA ALA A 102 -7.05 1.91 18.95
C ALA A 102 -7.33 0.92 17.80
N TYR A 103 -6.30 0.64 16.98
CA TYR A 103 -6.39 -0.35 15.90
C TYR A 103 -6.68 -1.76 16.44
N GLY A 104 -6.00 -2.21 17.50
CA GLY A 104 -6.27 -3.48 18.15
C GLY A 104 -7.68 -3.58 18.75
N ALA A 105 -8.22 -2.48 19.28
CA ALA A 105 -9.61 -2.43 19.73
C ALA A 105 -10.60 -2.58 18.57
N PHE A 106 -10.32 -1.95 17.43
CA PHE A 106 -11.11 -2.13 16.20
C PHE A 106 -11.04 -3.58 15.68
N LEU A 107 -9.86 -4.20 15.68
CA LEU A 107 -9.71 -5.59 15.25
C LEU A 107 -10.55 -6.55 16.11
N ARG A 108 -10.43 -6.42 17.44
CA ARG A 108 -11.16 -7.29 18.39
C ARG A 108 -12.66 -7.04 18.40
N GLY A 109 -13.07 -5.76 18.30
CA GLY A 109 -14.48 -5.37 18.40
C GLY A 109 -15.26 -5.54 17.09
N PHE A 110 -14.59 -5.41 15.94
CA PHE A 110 -15.26 -5.38 14.65
C PHE A 110 -14.73 -6.43 13.68
N VAL A 111 -13.43 -6.45 13.37
CA VAL A 111 -12.88 -7.29 12.29
C VAL A 111 -12.96 -8.79 12.60
N ILE A 112 -12.48 -9.21 13.78
CA ILE A 112 -12.45 -10.63 14.18
C ILE A 112 -13.86 -11.23 14.25
N PRO A 113 -14.86 -10.59 14.91
CA PRO A 113 -16.23 -11.10 14.92
C PRO A 113 -16.88 -11.17 13.54
N ASN A 114 -16.46 -10.32 12.60
CA ASN A 114 -17.02 -10.19 11.25
C ASN A 114 -16.11 -10.76 10.16
N PHE A 115 -15.19 -11.64 10.52
CA PHE A 115 -14.09 -12.03 9.64
C PHE A 115 -14.53 -12.63 8.30
N SER A 116 -15.63 -13.39 8.30
CA SER A 116 -16.12 -14.10 7.11
C SER A 116 -16.29 -13.22 5.88
N TRP A 117 -16.86 -12.01 6.04
CA TRP A 117 -16.99 -11.04 4.94
C TRP A 117 -15.85 -10.03 4.90
N MET A 118 -15.21 -9.75 6.04
CA MET A 118 -14.07 -8.84 6.06
C MET A 118 -12.85 -9.39 5.31
N ALA A 119 -12.64 -10.71 5.35
CA ALA A 119 -11.60 -11.38 4.58
C ALA A 119 -11.80 -11.19 3.06
N TRP A 120 -13.04 -11.21 2.58
CA TRP A 120 -13.37 -10.90 1.19
C TRP A 120 -13.03 -9.45 0.83
N ILE A 121 -13.27 -8.50 1.74
CA ILE A 121 -12.90 -7.10 1.51
C ILE A 121 -11.39 -6.95 1.44
N ILE A 122 -10.64 -7.56 2.36
CA ILE A 122 -9.18 -7.52 2.36
C ILE A 122 -8.64 -8.08 1.03
N PHE A 123 -9.11 -9.27 0.64
CA PHE A 123 -8.71 -9.91 -0.61
C PHE A 123 -9.11 -9.06 -1.83
N ALA A 124 -10.34 -8.53 -1.87
CA ALA A 124 -10.82 -7.70 -2.96
C ALA A 124 -10.04 -6.39 -3.09
N THR A 125 -9.65 -5.77 -1.97
CA THR A 125 -8.80 -4.59 -1.95
C THR A 125 -7.43 -4.90 -2.53
N GLU A 126 -6.78 -6.01 -2.12
CA GLU A 126 -5.48 -6.41 -2.66
C GLU A 126 -5.55 -6.79 -4.14
N LEU A 127 -6.64 -7.44 -4.56
CA LEU A 127 -6.88 -7.76 -5.96
C LEU A 127 -7.12 -6.50 -6.79
N PHE A 128 -7.91 -5.56 -6.27
CA PHE A 128 -8.15 -4.28 -6.90
C PHE A 128 -6.85 -3.50 -7.09
N ILE A 129 -6.02 -3.40 -6.06
CA ILE A 129 -4.70 -2.75 -6.14
C ILE A 129 -3.84 -3.46 -7.19
N THR A 130 -3.80 -4.79 -7.16
CA THR A 130 -3.03 -5.60 -8.12
C THR A 130 -3.46 -5.29 -9.55
N VAL A 131 -4.76 -5.40 -9.87
CA VAL A 131 -5.25 -5.19 -11.24
C VAL A 131 -5.00 -3.76 -11.71
N THR A 132 -5.31 -2.77 -10.87
CA THR A 132 -5.18 -1.35 -11.24
C THR A 132 -3.72 -0.92 -11.42
N ILE A 133 -2.84 -1.30 -10.49
CA ILE A 133 -1.41 -0.97 -10.55
C ILE A 133 -0.68 -1.82 -11.59
N LEU A 134 -0.91 -3.13 -11.67
CA LEU A 134 -0.14 -4.00 -12.58
C LEU A 134 -0.43 -3.64 -14.05
N PHE A 135 -1.70 -3.56 -14.42
CA PHE A 135 -2.11 -3.24 -15.80
C PHE A 135 -2.09 -1.74 -16.11
N GLY A 136 -2.06 -0.89 -15.08
CA GLY A 136 -2.08 0.56 -15.25
C GLY A 136 -3.42 1.07 -15.74
N ILE A 137 -4.49 0.60 -15.11
CA ILE A 137 -5.87 1.05 -15.33
C ILE A 137 -6.30 1.74 -14.04
N LEU A 138 -6.61 3.03 -14.10
CA LEU A 138 -6.89 3.85 -12.92
C LEU A 138 -5.75 3.75 -11.89
N ALA A 139 -4.51 3.79 -12.37
CA ALA A 139 -3.31 3.49 -11.59
C ALA A 139 -3.13 4.43 -10.40
N ARG A 140 -3.56 5.70 -10.48
CA ARG A 140 -3.53 6.60 -9.31
C ARG A 140 -4.51 6.17 -8.24
N LEU A 141 -5.71 5.72 -8.62
CA LEU A 141 -6.67 5.18 -7.65
C LEU A 141 -6.12 3.91 -7.00
N GLY A 142 -5.55 3.01 -7.80
CA GLY A 142 -4.85 1.82 -7.32
C GLY A 142 -3.74 2.16 -6.33
N ALA A 143 -2.88 3.13 -6.67
CA ALA A 143 -1.79 3.60 -5.82
C ALA A 143 -2.28 4.30 -4.54
N LEU A 144 -3.40 5.02 -4.59
CA LEU A 144 -4.02 5.61 -3.40
C LEU A 144 -4.50 4.52 -2.44
N VAL A 145 -5.28 3.55 -2.95
CA VAL A 145 -5.79 2.43 -2.16
C VAL A 145 -4.64 1.57 -1.65
N GLY A 146 -3.62 1.33 -2.47
CA GLY A 146 -2.39 0.62 -2.09
C GLY A 146 -1.61 1.35 -1.00
N THR A 147 -1.52 2.67 -1.05
CA THR A 147 -0.90 3.47 0.02
C THR A 147 -1.69 3.34 1.32
N ALA A 148 -3.02 3.45 1.26
CA ALA A 148 -3.88 3.31 2.44
C ALA A 148 -3.79 1.90 3.04
N GLN A 149 -3.81 0.86 2.21
CA GLN A 149 -3.66 -0.53 2.65
C GLN A 149 -2.27 -0.79 3.24
N ALA A 150 -1.20 -0.26 2.63
CA ALA A 150 0.16 -0.38 3.15
C ALA A 150 0.34 0.36 4.50
N LEU A 151 -0.30 1.51 4.67
CA LEU A 151 -0.37 2.21 5.97
C LEU A 151 -1.13 1.38 7.01
N ASN A 152 -2.24 0.75 6.62
CA ASN A 152 -2.99 -0.14 7.50
C ASN A 152 -2.10 -1.31 7.99
N LEU A 153 -1.38 -1.96 7.07
CA LEU A 153 -0.42 -3.02 7.39
C LEU A 153 0.70 -2.50 8.30
N THR A 154 1.23 -1.31 8.05
CA THR A 154 2.22 -0.66 8.91
C THR A 154 1.71 -0.53 10.36
N ILE A 155 0.47 -0.08 10.55
CA ILE A 155 -0.08 0.10 11.92
C ILE A 155 -0.31 -1.26 12.61
N GLY A 156 -0.78 -2.26 11.86
CA GLY A 156 -1.12 -3.57 12.40
C GLY A 156 0.07 -4.47 12.71
N LEU A 157 1.06 -4.50 11.81
CA LEU A 157 2.12 -5.52 11.81
C LEU A 157 3.43 -5.06 12.48
N LEU A 158 3.71 -3.76 12.55
CA LEU A 158 4.89 -3.26 13.27
C LEU A 158 4.99 -3.67 14.75
N PRO A 159 3.88 -3.81 15.51
CA PRO A 159 3.92 -4.36 16.86
C PRO A 159 4.25 -5.86 16.94
N VAL A 160 4.11 -6.60 15.84
CA VAL A 160 4.29 -8.06 15.82
C VAL A 160 5.78 -8.39 15.89
N PRO A 161 6.20 -9.31 16.80
CA PRO A 161 7.60 -9.69 16.91
C PRO A 161 8.16 -10.30 15.62
N ALA A 162 9.45 -10.08 15.37
CA ALA A 162 10.20 -10.55 14.20
C ALA A 162 9.79 -9.94 12.85
N GLU A 163 8.91 -8.94 12.85
CA GLU A 163 8.60 -8.15 11.66
C GLU A 163 9.65 -7.07 11.41
N TRP A 164 10.00 -6.87 10.13
CA TRP A 164 10.94 -5.84 9.73
C TRP A 164 10.20 -4.59 9.24
N GLU A 165 10.36 -3.50 10.00
CA GLU A 165 9.60 -2.27 9.84
C GLU A 165 9.71 -1.63 8.46
N TRP A 166 10.88 -1.73 7.85
CA TRP A 166 11.16 -1.15 6.55
C TRP A 166 10.36 -1.81 5.42
N THR A 167 9.92 -3.05 5.57
CA THR A 167 9.07 -3.72 4.57
C THR A 167 7.79 -2.92 4.30
N TYR A 168 7.11 -2.51 5.37
CA TYR A 168 5.84 -1.80 5.30
C TYR A 168 6.02 -0.32 4.95
N ILE A 169 7.08 0.31 5.46
CA ILE A 169 7.45 1.68 5.13
C ILE A 169 7.80 1.78 3.64
N MET A 170 8.64 0.89 3.12
CA MET A 170 9.00 0.85 1.70
C MET A 170 7.78 0.60 0.82
N LEU A 171 6.92 -0.36 1.18
CA LEU A 171 5.69 -0.61 0.42
C LEU A 171 4.79 0.64 0.39
N THR A 172 4.62 1.32 1.54
CA THR A 172 3.87 2.56 1.65
C THR A 172 4.46 3.65 0.76
N THR A 173 5.77 3.89 0.87
CA THR A 173 6.48 4.91 0.08
C THR A 173 6.42 4.61 -1.42
N LEU A 174 6.61 3.36 -1.83
CA LEU A 174 6.54 2.97 -3.24
C LEU A 174 5.15 3.22 -3.83
N ASN A 175 4.08 2.82 -3.14
CA ASN A 175 2.71 3.11 -3.58
C ASN A 175 2.46 4.63 -3.62
N PHE A 176 2.95 5.37 -2.63
CA PHE A 176 2.81 6.83 -2.59
C PHE A 176 3.55 7.53 -3.74
N VAL A 177 4.75 7.07 -4.10
CA VAL A 177 5.48 7.58 -5.26
C VAL A 177 4.71 7.34 -6.55
N LEU A 178 4.11 6.15 -6.73
CA LEU A 178 3.27 5.85 -7.91
C LEU A 178 2.02 6.75 -7.97
N LEU A 179 1.42 7.06 -6.82
CA LEU A 179 0.30 7.99 -6.71
C LEU A 179 0.71 9.40 -7.16
N MET A 180 1.83 9.90 -6.63
CA MET A 180 2.31 11.26 -6.92
C MET A 180 2.75 11.42 -8.38
N THR A 181 3.45 10.42 -8.92
CA THR A 181 4.01 10.45 -10.28
C THR A 181 3.00 10.10 -11.37
N ALA A 182 1.82 9.57 -11.02
CA ALA A 182 0.82 9.10 -11.98
C ALA A 182 1.42 8.09 -12.98
N ALA A 183 2.12 7.07 -12.47
CA ALA A 183 2.87 6.11 -13.29
C ALA A 183 2.02 5.38 -14.36
N GLY A 184 0.70 5.36 -14.23
CA GLY A 184 -0.25 4.87 -15.24
C GLY A 184 -0.10 5.54 -16.62
N ARG A 185 0.28 6.82 -16.65
CA ARG A 185 0.32 7.65 -17.87
C ARG A 185 1.49 7.35 -18.80
N HIS A 186 2.52 6.64 -18.32
CA HIS A 186 3.73 6.37 -19.11
C HIS A 186 3.67 5.02 -19.83
N VAL A 187 3.43 3.94 -19.07
CA VAL A 187 3.44 2.56 -19.60
C VAL A 187 2.22 1.84 -19.04
N GLY A 188 1.06 1.96 -19.67
CA GLY A 188 -0.19 1.38 -19.18
C GLY A 188 -1.39 1.70 -20.06
N ILE A 189 -2.55 1.20 -19.67
CA ILE A 189 -3.80 1.51 -20.36
C ILE A 189 -4.19 2.98 -20.14
N ASP A 190 -3.87 3.54 -18.98
CA ASP A 190 -4.07 4.96 -18.66
C ASP A 190 -3.32 5.91 -19.61
N ALA A 191 -2.19 5.51 -20.17
CA ALA A 191 -1.49 6.29 -21.20
C ALA A 191 -2.36 6.57 -22.43
N ARG A 192 -3.29 5.66 -22.76
CA ARG A 192 -4.25 5.81 -23.86
C ARG A 192 -5.55 6.48 -23.41
N LEU A 193 -6.00 6.23 -22.18
CA LEU A 193 -7.24 6.80 -21.64
C LEU A 193 -7.09 8.27 -21.27
N HIS A 194 -5.91 8.69 -20.81
CA HIS A 194 -5.68 10.03 -20.28
C HIS A 194 -5.92 11.14 -21.33
N PRO A 195 -5.39 11.07 -22.57
CA PRO A 195 -5.66 12.09 -23.60
C PRO A 195 -7.15 12.22 -23.94
N TRP A 196 -7.87 11.10 -23.98
CA TRP A 196 -9.32 11.09 -24.18
C TRP A 196 -10.05 11.76 -23.01
N ALA A 197 -9.67 11.44 -21.77
CA ALA A 197 -10.27 12.02 -20.57
C ALA A 197 -10.05 13.55 -20.52
N VAL A 198 -8.85 14.04 -20.85
CA VAL A 198 -8.56 15.48 -20.95
C VAL A 198 -9.43 16.14 -22.01
N ALA A 199 -9.56 15.55 -23.19
CA ALA A 199 -10.36 16.10 -24.29
C ALA A 199 -11.85 16.21 -23.94
N GLN A 200 -12.39 15.27 -23.16
CA GLN A 200 -13.79 15.30 -22.71
C GLN A 200 -13.99 16.21 -21.49
N ALA A 201 -13.01 16.30 -20.59
CA ALA A 201 -13.02 17.21 -19.46
C ALA A 201 -13.04 18.68 -19.91
N ALA A 202 -12.29 19.01 -20.97
CA ALA A 202 -12.28 20.32 -21.60
C ALA A 202 -13.65 20.72 -22.17
N LYS A 203 -14.49 19.73 -22.53
CA LYS A 203 -15.88 19.95 -23.00
C LYS A 203 -16.88 20.11 -21.85
N GLY A 204 -16.43 20.17 -20.60
CA GLY A 204 -17.28 20.40 -19.43
C GLY A 204 -17.85 19.14 -18.76
N ASN A 205 -17.48 17.94 -19.22
CA ASN A 205 -17.97 16.70 -18.63
C ASN A 205 -17.31 16.43 -17.26
N SER A 206 -18.09 16.47 -16.18
CA SER A 206 -17.63 16.22 -14.81
C SER A 206 -17.06 14.81 -14.62
N PHE A 207 -17.61 13.79 -15.28
CA PHE A 207 -17.10 12.42 -15.20
C PHE A 207 -15.70 12.30 -15.81
N ALA A 208 -15.46 13.00 -16.92
CA ALA A 208 -14.15 13.01 -17.57
C ALA A 208 -13.08 13.70 -16.73
N LYS A 209 -13.44 14.69 -15.89
CA LYS A 209 -12.52 15.31 -14.92
C LYS A 209 -12.07 14.31 -13.86
N VAL A 210 -12.98 13.47 -13.37
CA VAL A 210 -12.65 12.41 -12.41
C VAL A 210 -11.74 11.37 -13.06
N ALA A 211 -12.08 10.90 -14.26
CA ALA A 211 -11.24 9.97 -15.01
C ALA A 211 -9.83 10.54 -15.27
N GLN A 212 -9.73 11.81 -15.66
CA GLN A 212 -8.45 12.49 -15.86
C GLN A 212 -7.57 12.50 -14.60
N TRP A 213 -8.17 12.63 -13.42
CA TRP A 213 -7.42 12.61 -12.16
C TRP A 213 -6.98 11.20 -11.79
N MET A 214 -7.85 10.20 -12.01
CA MET A 214 -7.65 8.79 -11.67
C MET A 214 -6.63 8.07 -12.58
N THR A 215 -6.48 8.52 -13.81
CA THR A 215 -5.42 8.11 -14.76
C THR A 215 -4.17 8.96 -14.57
#